data_AF-A0A6C8H2E8-F1
#
_entry.id   AF-A0A6C8H2E8-F1
#
_cell.length_a   1.000
_cell.length_b   1.000
_cell.length_c   1.000
_cell.angle_alpha   90.00
_cell.angle_beta   90.00
_cell.angle_gamma   90.00
#
_symmetry.space_group_name_H-M   'P 1'
#
loop_
_entity.id
_entity.type
_entity.pdbx_description
1 polymer ?
#
loop_
_entity_poly.entity_id
_entity_poly.type
_entity_poly.pdbx_seq_one_letter_code
_entity_poly.pdbx_strand_id
1 'polypeptide(L)'
;MHPFIHPLSAAVDPAWESKSDWEIYKGIASVFSEVCVGHLGQETDVVLHPLQHDSPAELAQPFDILDWRKGECELIPGKTAPNIVVVERDYPATYERFTSLGPLLDKLGNGGKGIAWNTQDEVDFLGKLNYTKQAWQALGEVAVKAWQALGEMTGREHTHLAINKEDEKIRFRDIQAQPRKIISSPTWSGLESEHVSYNAGYTNVHELIPWRTLSGRQQLYQDHAWMRAFGESLVAYRPPIDTRSVSEMREIPPNGFPEKALNFLTPHQKWGIHSTYSENLLMLTLSRGGPIVWISEADARELGIEDNDWMYHAQERIMTMMYHAQERIMNIPGSEVTGMRGGIHNSVTRVCPKPTHMIGGYAQLAYGFNYYGTVGSNRDEFIMIRKMKNINWLDDEGRDQVQEAKK
;
A
#
# COMPACT_ATOMS: atom_id res chain seq x y z
N MET A 1 0.22 -16.19 4.19
CA MET A 1 1.11 -17.30 3.82
C MET A 1 1.41 -18.19 5.02
N HIS A 2 1.85 -17.64 6.15
CA HIS A 2 2.11 -18.39 7.38
C HIS A 2 2.00 -17.46 8.60
N PRO A 3 1.89 -18.00 9.83
CA PRO A 3 1.70 -17.21 11.05
C PRO A 3 2.99 -16.89 11.83
N PHE A 4 4.16 -17.04 11.20
CA PHE A 4 5.45 -16.81 11.85
C PHE A 4 5.92 -15.36 11.74
N ILE A 5 6.44 -14.83 12.84
CA ILE A 5 7.28 -13.63 12.87
C ILE A 5 8.76 -14.05 12.93
N HIS A 6 9.60 -13.39 12.12
CA HIS A 6 11.04 -13.61 12.05
C HIS A 6 11.77 -12.29 11.74
N PRO A 7 13.05 -12.15 12.14
CA PRO A 7 13.77 -10.89 12.01
C PRO A 7 14.52 -10.78 10.68
N LEU A 8 14.94 -9.56 10.36
CA LEU A 8 16.15 -9.31 9.57
C LEU A 8 17.31 -9.09 10.55
N SER A 9 18.51 -9.56 10.23
CA SER A 9 19.70 -9.42 11.09
C SER A 9 20.89 -8.93 10.28
N ALA A 10 21.72 -8.08 10.90
CA ALA A 10 23.00 -7.69 10.33
C ALA A 10 23.95 -8.90 10.40
N ALA A 11 24.20 -9.54 9.26
CA ALA A 11 25.22 -10.59 9.16
C ALA A 11 26.64 -9.99 9.28
N VAL A 12 26.80 -8.78 8.75
CA VAL A 12 27.96 -7.90 8.87
C VAL A 12 27.46 -6.47 9.00
N ASP A 13 28.32 -5.58 9.50
CA ASP A 13 28.02 -4.15 9.49
C ASP A 13 27.81 -3.66 8.05
N PRO A 14 26.95 -2.65 7.81
CA PRO A 14 26.71 -2.12 6.48
C PRO A 14 28.01 -1.68 5.78
N ALA A 15 28.20 -2.12 4.53
CA ALA A 15 29.41 -1.81 3.78
C ALA A 15 29.51 -0.31 3.42
N TRP A 16 30.74 0.18 3.34
CA TRP A 16 31.06 1.59 3.08
C TRP A 16 30.40 2.54 4.10
N GLU A 17 29.72 3.57 3.65
CA GLU A 17 29.03 4.56 4.49
C GLU A 17 27.52 4.29 4.57
N SER A 18 27.09 3.10 4.14
CA SER A 18 25.69 2.70 4.20
C SER A 18 25.20 2.68 5.65
N LYS A 19 23.93 2.99 5.85
CA LYS A 19 23.26 2.95 7.16
C LYS A 19 21.89 2.32 7.00
N SER A 20 21.35 1.75 8.07
CA SER A 20 19.94 1.33 8.09
C SER A 20 19.02 2.55 8.02
N ASP A 21 17.81 2.38 7.49
CA ASP A 21 16.83 3.48 7.40
C ASP A 21 16.56 4.11 8.78
N TRP A 22 16.52 3.30 9.84
CA TRP A 22 16.38 3.78 11.21
C TRP A 22 17.50 4.75 11.60
N GLU A 23 18.76 4.40 11.35
CA GLU A 23 19.89 5.28 11.68
C GLU A 23 19.99 6.49 10.74
N ILE A 24 19.55 6.37 9.48
CA ILE A 24 19.44 7.51 8.54
C ILE A 24 18.44 8.52 9.07
N TYR A 25 17.19 8.11 9.34
CA TYR A 25 16.14 9.03 9.79
C TYR A 25 16.42 9.56 11.21
N LYS A 26 17.03 8.76 12.08
CA LYS A 26 17.51 9.24 13.38
C LYS A 26 18.57 10.34 13.23
N GLY A 27 19.52 10.17 12.32
CA GLY A 27 20.52 11.19 12.00
C GLY A 27 19.89 12.46 11.43
N ILE A 28 18.93 12.32 10.51
CA ILE A 28 18.16 13.46 9.96
C ILE A 28 17.40 14.18 11.09
N ALA A 29 16.73 13.45 11.98
CA ALA A 29 15.99 14.04 13.10
C ALA A 29 16.92 14.83 14.03
N SER A 30 18.15 14.35 14.27
CA SER A 30 19.18 15.06 15.04
C SER A 30 19.51 16.39 14.40
N VAL A 31 19.93 16.38 13.13
CA VAL A 31 20.32 17.60 12.40
C VAL A 31 19.14 18.57 12.27
N PHE A 32 17.94 18.05 11.99
CA PHE A 32 16.73 18.86 11.92
C PHE A 32 16.45 19.59 13.23
N SER A 33 16.59 18.90 14.37
CA SER A 33 16.35 19.48 15.70
C SER A 33 17.33 20.60 16.04
N GLU A 34 18.56 20.54 15.54
CA GLU A 34 19.55 21.62 15.67
C GLU A 34 19.24 22.80 14.75
N VAL A 35 18.98 22.52 13.48
CA VAL A 35 18.80 23.54 12.42
C VAL A 35 17.48 24.30 12.57
N CYS A 36 16.45 23.71 13.18
CA CYS A 36 15.15 24.36 13.34
C CYS A 36 15.13 25.47 14.41
N VAL A 37 16.12 25.52 15.31
CA VAL A 37 16.16 26.49 16.42
C VAL A 37 16.27 27.92 15.89
N GLY A 38 15.38 28.79 16.37
CA GLY A 38 15.24 30.17 15.88
C GLY A 38 14.29 30.31 14.68
N HIS A 39 13.82 29.20 14.12
CA HIS A 39 12.85 29.16 13.01
C HIS A 39 11.54 28.48 13.40
N LEU A 40 11.59 27.35 14.12
CA LEU A 40 10.45 26.59 14.63
C LEU A 40 10.70 26.20 16.09
N GLY A 41 9.76 26.53 16.97
CA GLY A 41 9.82 26.24 18.39
C GLY A 41 8.76 25.21 18.82
N GLN A 42 7.99 25.56 19.84
CA GLN A 42 6.78 24.84 20.23
C GLN A 42 5.62 25.45 19.47
N GLU A 43 5.13 24.72 18.48
CA GLU A 43 4.13 25.21 17.55
C GLU A 43 2.81 24.45 17.70
N THR A 44 1.72 25.17 17.51
CA THR A 44 0.36 24.63 17.50
C THR A 44 -0.06 24.39 16.05
N ASP A 45 -0.24 23.12 15.68
CA ASP A 45 -0.66 22.71 14.33
C ASP A 45 -2.15 22.36 14.29
N VAL A 46 -2.84 22.70 13.21
CA VAL A 46 -4.26 22.40 12.98
C VAL A 46 -4.38 21.35 11.89
N VAL A 47 -4.70 20.13 12.28
CA VAL A 47 -4.73 18.95 11.41
C VAL A 47 -6.16 18.56 11.11
N LEU A 48 -6.48 18.43 9.83
CA LEU A 48 -7.74 17.83 9.38
C LEU A 48 -7.64 16.31 9.39
N HIS A 49 -8.53 15.65 10.10
CA HIS A 49 -8.54 14.20 10.24
C HIS A 49 -9.88 13.63 9.77
N PRO A 50 -9.91 12.80 8.70
CA PRO A 50 -11.16 12.30 8.14
C PRO A 50 -11.92 11.39 9.12
N LEU A 51 -13.19 11.16 8.82
CA LEU A 51 -14.07 10.29 9.59
C LEU A 51 -13.58 8.84 9.49
N GLN A 52 -13.04 8.32 10.59
CA GLN A 52 -12.42 7.00 10.62
C GLN A 52 -13.49 5.91 10.76
N HIS A 53 -13.32 4.83 10.00
CA HIS A 53 -13.88 3.53 10.32
C HIS A 53 -13.34 3.04 11.67
N ASP A 54 -14.05 2.12 12.32
CA ASP A 54 -13.67 1.58 13.63
C ASP A 54 -13.60 2.70 14.70
N SER A 55 -14.40 3.75 14.55
CA SER A 55 -14.56 4.85 15.50
C SER A 55 -16.02 5.31 15.54
N PRO A 56 -16.51 5.94 16.62
CA PRO A 56 -17.87 6.45 16.67
C PRO A 56 -18.24 7.41 15.52
N ALA A 57 -17.25 8.09 14.92
CA ALA A 57 -17.44 9.01 13.80
C ALA A 57 -17.81 8.31 12.47
N GLU A 58 -17.75 6.98 12.39
CA GLU A 58 -18.21 6.24 11.22
C GLU A 58 -19.73 6.33 11.01
N LEU A 59 -20.49 6.67 12.06
CA LEU A 59 -21.94 6.85 12.05
C LEU A 59 -22.32 8.31 11.72
N ALA A 60 -21.78 8.85 10.62
CA ALA A 60 -21.87 10.27 10.31
C ALA A 60 -23.16 10.68 9.58
N GLN A 61 -23.39 10.17 8.36
CA GLN A 61 -24.54 10.54 7.52
C GLN A 61 -25.39 9.30 7.18
N PRO A 62 -26.47 9.00 7.94
CA PRO A 62 -27.13 7.70 7.89
C PRO A 62 -28.08 7.46 6.70
N PHE A 63 -28.60 8.50 6.05
CA PHE A 63 -29.66 8.35 5.03
C PHE A 63 -29.33 9.04 3.71
N ASP A 64 -28.91 10.30 3.80
CA ASP A 64 -28.64 11.18 2.67
C ASP A 64 -27.18 11.66 2.69
N ILE A 65 -26.72 12.19 1.55
CA ILE A 65 -25.42 12.83 1.42
C ILE A 65 -25.64 14.33 1.30
N LEU A 66 -25.21 15.07 2.30
CA LEU A 66 -25.33 16.52 2.37
C LEU A 66 -23.95 17.17 2.28
N ASP A 67 -23.78 18.11 1.34
CA ASP A 67 -22.57 18.93 1.19
C ASP A 67 -22.78 20.31 1.84
N TRP A 68 -22.09 20.55 2.95
CA TRP A 68 -22.16 21.82 3.68
C TRP A 68 -21.74 23.03 2.81
N ARG A 69 -20.89 22.84 1.79
CA ARG A 69 -20.47 23.93 0.88
C ARG A 69 -21.59 24.39 -0.04
N LYS A 70 -22.60 23.53 -0.24
CA LYS A 70 -23.81 23.86 -1.00
C LYS A 70 -24.95 24.39 -0.11
N GLY A 71 -24.71 24.52 1.20
CA GLY A 71 -25.73 24.90 2.17
C GLY A 71 -26.75 23.79 2.46
N GLU A 72 -26.44 22.54 2.13
CA GLU A 72 -27.34 21.39 2.35
C GLU A 72 -27.33 20.92 3.81
N CYS A 73 -26.29 21.24 4.57
CA CYS A 73 -26.16 21.01 6.00
C CYS A 73 -25.17 22.00 6.65
N GLU A 74 -25.11 22.02 7.98
CA GLU A 74 -24.07 22.74 8.71
C GLU A 74 -22.70 22.04 8.60
N LEU A 75 -21.61 22.81 8.68
CA LEU A 75 -20.26 22.27 8.81
C LEU A 75 -20.03 21.82 10.26
N ILE A 76 -20.07 20.51 10.49
CA ILE A 76 -19.88 19.89 11.81
C ILE A 76 -18.64 18.98 11.73
N PRO A 77 -17.49 19.41 12.30
CA PRO A 77 -16.29 18.58 12.36
C PRO A 77 -16.57 17.22 13.03
N GLY A 78 -16.10 16.14 12.43
CA GLY A 78 -16.35 14.79 12.93
C GLY A 78 -17.71 14.20 12.55
N LYS A 79 -18.51 14.89 11.71
CA LYS A 79 -19.80 14.39 11.23
C LYS A 79 -20.09 14.73 9.76
N THR A 80 -20.19 16.01 9.41
CA THR A 80 -20.41 16.45 8.01
C THR A 80 -19.14 17.01 7.36
N ALA A 81 -18.07 17.12 8.15
CA ALA A 81 -16.73 17.55 7.77
C ALA A 81 -15.67 16.70 8.50
N PRO A 82 -14.39 16.70 8.07
CA PRO A 82 -13.31 16.07 8.85
C PRO A 82 -13.23 16.68 10.26
N ASN A 83 -12.70 15.90 11.21
CA ASN A 83 -12.31 16.45 12.50
C ASN A 83 -11.25 17.54 12.31
N ILE A 84 -11.30 18.58 13.13
CA ILE A 84 -10.28 19.63 13.19
C ILE A 84 -9.55 19.42 14.51
N VAL A 85 -8.31 18.93 14.45
CA VAL A 85 -7.53 18.51 15.62
C VAL A 85 -6.37 19.46 15.83
N VAL A 86 -6.18 19.90 17.07
CA VAL A 86 -5.01 20.69 17.47
C VAL A 86 -3.90 19.74 17.91
N VAL A 87 -2.70 19.89 17.35
CA VAL A 87 -1.52 19.06 17.64
C VAL A 87 -0.36 19.95 18.02
N GLU A 88 0.14 19.79 19.25
CA GLU A 88 1.34 20.50 19.71
C GLU A 88 2.61 19.80 19.23
N ARG A 89 3.46 20.54 18.51
CA ARG A 89 4.73 20.06 17.96
C ARG A 89 5.89 20.82 18.60
N ASP A 90 6.74 20.08 19.31
CA ASP A 90 7.99 20.62 19.83
C ASP A 90 9.12 20.26 18.84
N TYR A 91 9.38 21.17 17.90
CA TYR A 91 10.32 20.91 16.80
C TYR A 91 11.77 20.74 17.29
N PRO A 92 12.30 21.55 18.21
CA PRO A 92 13.62 21.32 18.80
C PRO A 92 13.74 19.96 19.52
N ALA A 93 12.64 19.40 20.02
CA ALA A 93 12.62 18.08 20.65
C ALA A 93 12.39 16.90 19.68
N THR A 94 12.42 17.11 18.36
CA THR A 94 12.10 16.05 17.37
C THR A 94 12.99 14.82 17.52
N TYR A 95 14.30 14.99 17.63
CA TYR A 95 15.26 13.90 17.82
C TYR A 95 15.03 13.15 19.14
N GLU A 96 14.81 13.91 20.22
CA GLU A 96 14.57 13.36 21.55
C GLU A 96 13.29 12.52 21.57
N ARG A 97 12.23 12.99 20.90
CA ARG A 97 10.96 12.25 20.73
C ARG A 97 11.10 11.05 19.80
N PHE A 98 11.88 11.15 18.72
CA PHE A 98 12.14 10.01 17.82
C PHE A 98 12.89 8.88 18.52
N THR A 99 13.81 9.22 19.43
CA THR A 99 14.68 8.27 20.13
C THR A 99 14.12 7.79 21.47
N SER A 100 12.84 8.04 21.75
CA SER A 100 12.18 7.62 22.98
C SER A 100 10.75 7.16 22.72
N LEU A 101 10.22 6.33 23.62
CA LEU A 101 8.80 6.02 23.64
C LEU A 101 8.05 7.21 24.26
N GLY A 102 7.09 7.78 23.53
CA GLY A 102 6.31 8.93 23.99
C GLY A 102 5.37 8.58 25.16
N PRO A 103 4.96 9.58 25.96
CA PRO A 103 4.18 9.36 27.18
C PRO A 103 2.69 9.06 26.94
N LEU A 104 2.22 9.11 25.69
CA LEU A 104 0.79 8.92 25.39
C LEU A 104 0.34 7.47 25.55
N LEU A 105 1.24 6.49 25.41
CA LEU A 105 0.89 5.09 25.66
C LEU A 105 0.55 4.82 27.13
N ASP A 106 1.27 5.47 28.05
CA ASP A 106 0.98 5.45 29.49
C ASP A 106 -0.32 6.22 29.78
N LYS A 107 -0.43 7.46 29.27
CA LYS A 107 -1.56 8.36 29.59
C LYS A 107 -2.89 7.99 28.96
N LEU A 108 -2.90 7.57 27.70
CA LEU A 108 -4.10 7.33 26.89
C LEU A 108 -4.34 5.84 26.62
N GLY A 109 -3.35 4.97 26.91
CA GLY A 109 -3.39 3.56 26.56
C GLY A 109 -3.03 3.30 25.09
N ASN A 110 -3.45 2.15 24.59
CA ASN A 110 -3.25 1.71 23.22
C ASN A 110 -4.55 1.11 22.66
N GLY A 111 -4.65 0.98 21.35
CA GLY A 111 -5.86 0.43 20.73
C GLY A 111 -5.81 0.40 19.22
N GLY A 112 -6.90 -0.07 18.65
CA GLY A 112 -7.12 -0.19 17.23
C GLY A 112 -8.36 -1.02 16.95
N LYS A 113 -8.92 -0.92 15.74
CA LYS A 113 -10.09 -1.69 15.32
C LYS A 113 -11.29 -1.56 16.29
N GLY A 114 -11.53 -0.33 16.77
CA GLY A 114 -12.67 0.03 17.61
C GLY A 114 -12.49 -0.22 19.10
N ILE A 115 -11.43 -0.91 19.53
CA ILE A 115 -11.18 -1.24 20.94
C ILE A 115 -9.90 -0.54 21.46
N ALA A 116 -9.85 -0.32 22.77
CA ALA A 116 -8.70 0.25 23.47
C ALA A 116 -8.46 -0.49 24.79
N TRP A 117 -7.22 -0.46 25.28
CA TRP A 117 -6.82 -1.09 26.53
C TRP A 117 -5.68 -0.33 27.21
N ASN A 118 -5.52 -0.54 28.51
CA ASN A 118 -4.38 -0.01 29.26
C ASN A 118 -3.09 -0.78 28.89
N THR A 119 -2.00 -0.05 28.67
CA THR A 119 -0.71 -0.66 28.29
C THR A 119 0.46 -0.28 29.22
N GLN A 120 0.16 0.13 30.46
CA GLN A 120 1.16 0.60 31.42
C GLN A 120 2.27 -0.43 31.63
N ASP A 121 1.83 -1.62 32.01
CA ASP A 121 2.60 -2.82 32.18
C ASP A 121 3.65 -3.05 31.07
N GLU A 122 3.26 -2.89 29.80
CA GLU A 122 4.19 -3.04 28.68
C GLU A 122 5.17 -1.88 28.57
N VAL A 123 4.70 -0.65 28.78
CA VAL A 123 5.53 0.56 28.74
C VAL A 123 6.70 0.43 29.71
N ASP A 124 6.46 -0.06 30.91
CA ASP A 124 7.55 -0.17 31.86
C ASP A 124 8.35 -1.48 31.80
N PHE A 125 7.79 -2.55 31.22
CA PHE A 125 8.63 -3.65 30.75
C PHE A 125 9.63 -3.16 29.67
N LEU A 126 9.18 -2.32 28.73
CA LEU A 126 10.05 -1.70 27.72
C LEU A 126 11.09 -0.78 28.37
N GLY A 127 10.75 -0.04 29.43
CA GLY A 127 11.72 0.77 30.19
C GLY A 127 12.88 -0.07 30.77
N LYS A 128 12.60 -1.32 31.19
CA LYS A 128 13.64 -2.25 31.66
C LYS A 128 14.45 -2.86 30.52
N LEU A 129 13.82 -3.12 29.38
CA LEU A 129 14.46 -3.76 28.22
C LEU A 129 15.33 -2.80 27.40
N ASN A 130 14.84 -1.58 27.20
CA ASN A 130 15.43 -0.60 26.29
C ASN A 130 16.22 0.48 27.04
N TYR A 131 16.21 0.44 28.38
CA TYR A 131 16.65 1.51 29.28
C TYR A 131 15.82 2.79 29.10
N THR A 132 16.00 3.74 30.02
CA THR A 132 15.19 4.97 30.06
C THR A 132 16.08 6.21 30.06
N LYS A 133 15.59 7.31 29.50
CA LYS A 133 16.20 8.64 29.70
C LYS A 133 15.93 9.20 31.10
N GLN A 134 14.90 8.70 31.81
CA GLN A 134 14.63 8.93 33.23
C GLN A 134 14.03 7.68 33.90
N ALA A 135 14.54 7.30 35.07
CA ALA A 135 14.28 6.02 35.73
C ALA A 135 12.86 5.89 36.28
N TRP A 136 12.02 5.08 35.62
CA TRP A 136 10.76 4.57 36.17
C TRP A 136 10.55 3.10 35.75
N GLN A 137 9.85 2.32 36.59
CA GLN A 137 9.68 0.87 36.51
C GLN A 137 8.21 0.43 36.71
N ALA A 138 7.86 -0.70 36.10
CA ALA A 138 6.71 -1.63 36.23
C ALA A 138 6.69 -2.64 35.01
N LEU A 139 5.65 -3.48 34.77
CA LEU A 139 5.69 -4.82 34.09
C LEU A 139 4.33 -5.30 33.46
N GLY A 140 4.28 -6.00 32.29
CA GLY A 140 3.20 -6.97 31.92
C GLY A 140 2.66 -7.01 30.44
N GLU A 141 1.46 -7.61 30.20
CA GLU A 141 0.99 -8.44 29.02
C GLU A 141 -0.26 -7.99 28.18
N VAL A 142 -0.25 -8.02 26.82
CA VAL A 142 -1.28 -7.32 25.97
C VAL A 142 -2.49 -8.14 25.48
N ALA A 143 -2.32 -9.42 25.11
CA ALA A 143 -3.30 -10.11 24.25
C ALA A 143 -4.66 -10.37 24.93
N VAL A 144 -4.64 -10.74 26.21
CA VAL A 144 -5.85 -10.99 27.00
C VAL A 144 -6.62 -9.68 27.24
N LYS A 145 -5.93 -8.58 27.57
CA LYS A 145 -6.51 -7.24 27.71
C LYS A 145 -7.29 -6.80 26.45
N ALA A 146 -6.75 -7.08 25.27
CA ALA A 146 -7.42 -6.74 24.01
C ALA A 146 -8.71 -7.55 23.78
N TRP A 147 -8.70 -8.86 24.04
CA TRP A 147 -9.91 -9.69 23.92
C TRP A 147 -10.97 -9.35 24.97
N GLN A 148 -10.55 -8.96 26.17
CA GLN A 148 -11.46 -8.47 27.20
C GLN A 148 -12.19 -7.20 26.74
N ALA A 149 -11.46 -6.22 26.19
CA ALA A 149 -12.06 -4.98 25.67
C ALA A 149 -13.09 -5.26 24.55
N LEU A 150 -12.83 -6.25 23.68
CA LEU A 150 -13.82 -6.65 22.67
C LEU A 150 -15.04 -7.34 23.31
N GLY A 151 -14.84 -8.15 24.33
CA GLY A 151 -15.91 -8.84 25.04
C GLY A 151 -16.93 -7.89 25.69
N GLU A 152 -16.48 -6.71 26.14
CA GLU A 152 -17.37 -5.64 26.62
C GLU A 152 -18.32 -5.14 25.52
N MET A 153 -17.85 -5.05 24.28
CA MET A 153 -18.66 -4.60 23.14
C MET A 153 -19.64 -5.66 22.65
N THR A 154 -19.22 -6.92 22.62
CA THR A 154 -20.04 -8.02 22.09
C THR A 154 -20.98 -8.60 23.15
N GLY A 155 -20.70 -8.37 24.44
CA GLY A 155 -21.36 -9.04 25.56
C GLY A 155 -21.02 -10.52 25.67
N ARG A 156 -19.91 -10.97 25.06
CA ARG A 156 -19.47 -12.37 25.00
C ARG A 156 -18.02 -12.49 25.48
N GLU A 157 -17.72 -13.58 26.17
CA GLU A 157 -16.37 -13.88 26.64
C GLU A 157 -15.50 -14.34 25.45
N HIS A 158 -14.34 -13.70 25.24
CA HIS A 158 -13.41 -14.02 24.14
C HIS A 158 -11.95 -14.22 24.59
N THR A 159 -11.63 -14.00 25.86
CA THR A 159 -10.27 -14.17 26.41
C THR A 159 -9.80 -15.62 26.36
N HIS A 160 -10.71 -16.59 26.33
CA HIS A 160 -10.38 -18.01 26.11
C HIS A 160 -9.57 -18.26 24.82
N LEU A 161 -9.60 -17.34 23.84
CA LEU A 161 -8.81 -17.41 22.60
C LEU A 161 -7.31 -17.11 22.78
N ALA A 162 -6.92 -16.55 23.93
CA ALA A 162 -5.54 -16.16 24.23
C ALA A 162 -5.05 -16.58 25.62
N ILE A 163 -5.94 -16.93 26.56
CA ILE A 163 -5.57 -17.21 27.96
C ILE A 163 -4.57 -18.36 28.10
N ASN A 164 -4.63 -19.36 27.22
CA ASN A 164 -3.68 -20.48 27.19
C ASN A 164 -2.27 -20.08 26.71
N LYS A 165 -2.11 -18.84 26.26
CA LYS A 165 -0.85 -18.22 25.80
C LYS A 165 -0.62 -16.85 26.46
N GLU A 166 -1.25 -16.57 27.60
CA GLU A 166 -1.13 -15.28 28.30
C GLU A 166 0.32 -14.98 28.70
N ASP A 167 1.04 -16.00 29.17
CA ASP A 167 2.45 -15.89 29.55
C ASP A 167 3.41 -15.70 28.35
N GLU A 168 2.95 -15.98 27.11
CA GLU A 168 3.80 -16.01 25.91
C GLU A 168 4.32 -14.61 25.57
N LYS A 169 5.65 -14.49 25.49
CA LYS A 169 6.34 -13.22 25.22
C LYS A 169 7.42 -13.43 24.17
N ILE A 170 7.05 -13.21 22.91
CA ILE A 170 8.00 -13.26 21.79
C ILE A 170 9.05 -12.14 21.96
N ARG A 171 10.35 -12.48 21.87
CA ARG A 171 11.46 -11.51 21.90
C ARG A 171 12.25 -11.55 20.59
N PHE A 172 12.87 -10.42 20.25
CA PHE A 172 13.68 -10.30 19.04
C PHE A 172 14.80 -11.35 18.98
N ARG A 173 15.50 -11.58 20.11
CA ARG A 173 16.59 -12.58 20.18
C ARG A 173 16.07 -14.03 20.05
N ASP A 174 14.85 -14.30 20.51
CA ASP A 174 14.25 -15.63 20.39
C ASP A 174 13.89 -15.94 18.93
N ILE A 175 13.37 -14.95 18.19
CA ILE A 175 13.04 -15.12 16.77
C ILE A 175 14.27 -15.17 15.87
N GLN A 176 15.41 -14.63 16.33
CA GLN A 176 16.71 -14.90 15.68
C GLN A 176 17.12 -16.37 15.83
N ALA A 177 16.80 -17.00 16.96
CA ALA A 177 17.08 -18.42 17.18
C ALA A 177 16.15 -19.31 16.35
N GLN A 178 14.85 -19.01 16.33
CA GLN A 178 13.88 -19.70 15.49
C GLN A 178 12.59 -18.86 15.33
N PRO A 179 11.99 -18.77 14.14
CA PRO A 179 10.71 -18.07 13.94
C PRO A 179 9.64 -18.52 14.94
N ARG A 180 8.84 -17.57 15.45
CA ARG A 180 7.78 -17.86 16.43
C ARG A 180 6.41 -17.64 15.80
N LYS A 181 5.46 -18.53 16.10
CA LYS A 181 4.06 -18.38 15.71
C LYS A 181 3.42 -17.29 16.58
N ILE A 182 2.65 -16.39 15.99
CA ILE A 182 1.96 -15.33 16.71
C ILE A 182 0.77 -15.85 17.53
N ILE A 183 0.18 -14.96 18.34
CA ILE A 183 -0.98 -15.23 19.21
C ILE A 183 -2.26 -14.76 18.50
N SER A 184 -3.37 -15.45 18.71
CA SER A 184 -4.70 -15.01 18.27
C SER A 184 -5.01 -13.62 18.83
N SER A 185 -5.41 -12.67 17.97
CA SER A 185 -5.67 -11.28 18.35
C SER A 185 -7.01 -10.79 17.79
N PRO A 186 -7.76 -9.95 18.53
CA PRO A 186 -9.01 -9.36 18.04
C PRO A 186 -8.80 -8.45 16.83
N THR A 187 -7.56 -8.06 16.54
CA THR A 187 -7.16 -7.34 15.32
C THR A 187 -7.52 -8.14 14.06
N TRP A 188 -7.47 -9.47 14.13
CA TRP A 188 -7.72 -10.37 13.00
C TRP A 188 -9.06 -11.10 13.14
N SER A 189 -9.38 -11.99 12.20
CA SER A 189 -10.64 -12.75 12.21
C SER A 189 -10.46 -14.27 12.08
N GLY A 190 -9.21 -14.74 12.14
CA GLY A 190 -8.86 -16.16 12.24
C GLY A 190 -8.15 -16.46 13.55
N LEU A 191 -7.90 -17.75 13.80
CA LEU A 191 -7.24 -18.23 15.01
C LEU A 191 -5.84 -18.75 14.74
N GLU A 192 -4.95 -18.53 15.70
CA GLU A 192 -3.61 -19.11 15.74
C GLU A 192 -3.59 -20.34 16.66
N SER A 193 -4.15 -21.43 16.14
CA SER A 193 -4.37 -22.69 16.85
C SER A 193 -3.50 -23.82 16.32
N GLU A 194 -3.24 -24.82 17.16
CA GLU A 194 -2.58 -26.08 16.77
C GLU A 194 -3.57 -27.10 16.19
N HIS A 195 -4.88 -26.86 16.32
CA HIS A 195 -5.94 -27.77 15.87
C HIS A 195 -6.73 -27.25 14.67
N VAL A 196 -6.75 -25.93 14.46
CA VAL A 196 -7.41 -25.29 13.32
C VAL A 196 -6.45 -24.29 12.68
N SER A 197 -6.33 -24.36 11.35
CA SER A 197 -5.53 -23.39 10.60
C SER A 197 -6.23 -22.03 10.59
N TYR A 198 -5.45 -20.95 10.50
CA TYR A 198 -6.00 -19.60 10.36
C TYR A 198 -6.95 -19.52 9.16
N ASN A 199 -8.16 -19.02 9.39
CA ASN A 199 -9.17 -18.78 8.38
C ASN A 199 -9.85 -17.43 8.64
N ALA A 200 -9.84 -16.51 7.68
CA ALA A 200 -10.47 -15.20 7.85
C ALA A 200 -11.98 -15.32 7.95
N GLY A 201 -12.60 -14.58 8.87
CA GLY A 201 -14.02 -14.69 9.18
C GLY A 201 -14.37 -15.82 10.15
N TYR A 202 -13.39 -16.64 10.58
CA TYR A 202 -13.62 -17.73 11.53
C TYR A 202 -14.22 -17.22 12.83
N THR A 203 -13.66 -16.17 13.43
CA THR A 203 -14.20 -15.62 14.68
C THR A 203 -15.56 -14.98 14.47
N ASN A 204 -15.84 -14.38 13.32
CA ASN A 204 -17.18 -13.88 13.03
C ASN A 204 -18.24 -14.99 13.06
N VAL A 205 -17.91 -16.15 12.48
CA VAL A 205 -18.81 -17.31 12.41
C VAL A 205 -18.94 -18.04 13.75
N HIS A 206 -17.83 -18.27 14.45
CA HIS A 206 -17.79 -19.14 15.63
C HIS A 206 -17.91 -18.38 16.95
N GLU A 207 -17.35 -17.16 17.02
CA GLU A 207 -17.43 -16.29 18.21
C GLU A 207 -18.63 -15.33 18.15
N LEU A 208 -19.35 -15.30 17.03
CA LEU A 208 -20.48 -14.40 16.76
C LEU A 208 -20.09 -12.91 16.85
N ILE A 209 -18.83 -12.60 16.57
CA ILE A 209 -18.36 -11.22 16.44
C ILE A 209 -18.92 -10.64 15.14
N PRO A 210 -19.64 -9.50 15.18
CA PRO A 210 -20.16 -8.89 13.96
C PRO A 210 -19.05 -8.51 12.97
N TRP A 211 -19.35 -8.58 11.67
CA TRP A 211 -18.56 -7.80 10.71
C TRP A 211 -18.83 -6.32 10.95
N ARG A 212 -17.82 -5.47 10.80
CA ARG A 212 -17.94 -4.02 11.03
C ARG A 212 -18.56 -3.35 9.81
N THR A 213 -19.79 -3.75 9.52
CA THR A 213 -20.64 -3.29 8.43
C THR A 213 -21.94 -2.76 9.01
N LEU A 214 -22.67 -1.97 8.23
CA LEU A 214 -23.95 -1.38 8.62
C LEU A 214 -24.94 -2.41 9.21
N SER A 215 -24.94 -3.64 8.68
CA SER A 215 -25.83 -4.71 9.15
C SER A 215 -25.23 -5.60 10.24
N GLY A 216 -23.92 -5.52 10.48
CA GLY A 216 -23.19 -6.48 11.31
C GLY A 216 -22.85 -7.81 10.61
N ARG A 217 -23.21 -7.98 9.32
CA ARG A 217 -23.01 -9.21 8.53
C ARG A 217 -22.25 -8.93 7.22
N GLN A 218 -21.93 -9.99 6.49
CA GLN A 218 -21.45 -9.89 5.11
C GLN A 218 -22.48 -9.13 4.26
N GLN A 219 -22.12 -7.92 3.82
CA GLN A 219 -23.07 -6.98 3.23
C GLN A 219 -23.13 -7.10 1.71
N LEU A 220 -24.14 -7.82 1.23
CA LEU A 220 -24.38 -8.00 -0.21
C LEU A 220 -24.95 -6.73 -0.86
N TYR A 221 -25.79 -5.99 -0.12
CA TYR A 221 -26.44 -4.78 -0.62
C TYR A 221 -25.73 -3.53 -0.09
N GLN A 222 -25.15 -2.75 -1.02
CA GLN A 222 -24.43 -1.51 -0.74
C GLN A 222 -25.39 -0.33 -0.93
N ASP A 223 -26.01 0.12 0.16
CA ASP A 223 -27.13 1.04 0.12
C ASP A 223 -26.75 2.52 0.16
N HIS A 224 -25.48 2.87 0.38
CA HIS A 224 -25.02 4.25 0.33
C HIS A 224 -25.44 4.95 -0.98
N ALA A 225 -25.85 6.21 -0.93
CA ALA A 225 -26.47 6.88 -2.08
C ALA A 225 -25.56 6.89 -3.33
N TRP A 226 -24.24 7.01 -3.17
CA TRP A 226 -23.31 6.86 -4.30
C TRP A 226 -23.25 5.42 -4.83
N MET A 227 -23.25 4.39 -3.97
CA MET A 227 -23.26 3.00 -4.43
C MET A 227 -24.51 2.71 -5.27
N ARG A 228 -25.67 3.21 -4.83
CA ARG A 228 -26.93 3.13 -5.61
C ARG A 228 -26.84 3.90 -6.92
N ALA A 229 -26.44 5.18 -6.86
CA ALA A 229 -26.40 6.07 -8.02
C ALA A 229 -25.39 5.61 -9.09
N PHE A 230 -24.23 5.08 -8.66
CA PHE A 230 -23.24 4.50 -9.56
C PHE A 230 -23.59 3.09 -10.01
N GLY A 231 -24.74 2.51 -9.60
CA GLY A 231 -25.24 1.20 -10.04
C GLY A 231 -24.49 -0.01 -9.44
N GLU A 232 -23.92 0.14 -8.25
CA GLU A 232 -23.11 -0.86 -7.53
C GLU A 232 -23.74 -1.30 -6.21
N SER A 233 -25.05 -1.07 -6.05
CA SER A 233 -25.79 -1.53 -4.86
C SER A 233 -25.84 -3.05 -4.74
N LEU A 234 -25.79 -3.77 -5.87
CA LEU A 234 -25.53 -5.20 -5.95
C LEU A 234 -24.43 -5.43 -6.99
N VAL A 235 -23.82 -6.62 -6.93
CA VAL A 235 -22.85 -7.05 -7.95
C VAL A 235 -23.51 -7.10 -9.33
N ALA A 236 -22.82 -6.55 -10.32
CA ALA A 236 -23.22 -6.58 -11.72
C ALA A 236 -21.98 -6.68 -12.61
N TYR A 237 -22.15 -7.25 -13.81
CA TYR A 237 -21.10 -7.20 -14.82
C TYR A 237 -20.82 -5.75 -15.23
N ARG A 238 -19.54 -5.39 -15.31
CA ARG A 238 -19.05 -4.12 -15.83
C ARG A 238 -17.95 -4.42 -16.85
N PRO A 239 -18.07 -3.94 -18.10
CA PRO A 239 -16.98 -4.08 -19.05
C PRO A 239 -15.78 -3.23 -18.63
N PRO A 240 -14.56 -3.55 -19.13
CA PRO A 240 -13.41 -2.67 -18.98
C PRO A 240 -13.73 -1.24 -19.45
N ILE A 241 -13.19 -0.24 -18.75
CA ILE A 241 -13.40 1.16 -19.15
C ILE A 241 -12.64 1.47 -20.44
N ASP A 242 -13.14 2.41 -21.22
CA ASP A 242 -12.37 3.02 -22.30
C ASP A 242 -11.54 4.18 -21.72
N THR A 243 -10.22 4.00 -21.66
CA THR A 243 -9.30 5.02 -21.16
C THR A 243 -9.13 6.19 -22.14
N ARG A 244 -9.56 6.02 -23.41
CA ARG A 244 -9.40 6.95 -24.54
C ARG A 244 -7.96 7.36 -24.82
N SER A 245 -7.01 6.64 -24.22
CA SER A 245 -5.61 7.02 -24.22
C SER A 245 -5.03 6.97 -25.65
N VAL A 246 -5.61 6.11 -26.46
CA VAL A 246 -5.28 5.91 -27.86
C VAL A 246 -6.03 6.80 -28.82
N SER A 247 -7.36 6.79 -28.71
CA SER A 247 -8.23 7.48 -29.66
C SER A 247 -8.02 9.00 -29.59
N GLU A 248 -7.49 9.48 -28.47
CA GLU A 248 -7.09 10.87 -28.24
C GLU A 248 -5.56 11.05 -28.24
N MET A 249 -4.79 10.04 -28.67
CA MET A 249 -3.35 10.16 -28.79
C MET A 249 -2.98 11.22 -29.82
N ARG A 250 -1.98 12.05 -29.50
CA ARG A 250 -1.38 12.95 -30.47
C ARG A 250 -0.75 12.14 -31.60
N GLU A 251 -0.90 12.60 -32.83
CA GLU A 251 -0.30 11.96 -34.00
C GLU A 251 1.21 11.72 -33.79
N ILE A 252 1.59 10.44 -33.80
CA ILE A 252 2.99 10.03 -33.75
C ILE A 252 3.45 9.84 -35.19
N PRO A 253 4.56 10.48 -35.62
CA PRO A 253 5.08 10.26 -36.96
C PRO A 253 5.35 8.77 -37.21
N PRO A 254 4.90 8.21 -38.35
CA PRO A 254 5.15 6.82 -38.68
C PRO A 254 6.65 6.60 -38.89
N ASN A 255 7.20 5.53 -38.30
CA ASN A 255 8.60 5.15 -38.51
C ASN A 255 8.79 4.20 -39.71
N GLY A 256 7.69 3.86 -40.41
CA GLY A 256 7.66 2.96 -41.57
C GLY A 256 7.25 1.53 -41.25
N PHE A 257 7.06 1.17 -39.98
CA PHE A 257 6.49 -0.12 -39.57
C PHE A 257 4.99 0.00 -39.28
N PRO A 258 4.21 -1.09 -39.44
CA PRO A 258 2.81 -1.10 -39.04
C PRO A 258 2.67 -0.87 -37.54
N GLU A 259 1.55 -0.27 -37.16
CA GLU A 259 1.22 0.00 -35.77
C GLU A 259 -0.10 -0.68 -35.44
N LYS A 260 -0.15 -1.30 -34.27
CA LYS A 260 -1.34 -1.98 -33.79
C LYS A 260 -1.44 -1.78 -32.30
N ALA A 261 -2.41 -1.01 -31.91
CA ALA A 261 -3.40 -1.44 -30.99
C ALA A 261 -3.21 -2.78 -30.21
N LEU A 262 -2.70 -2.82 -28.97
CA LEU A 262 -2.72 -3.94 -27.97
C LEU A 262 -3.10 -3.64 -26.46
N ASN A 263 -4.05 -4.37 -25.82
CA ASN A 263 -4.40 -4.23 -24.38
C ASN A 263 -3.18 -4.47 -23.51
N PHE A 264 -2.88 -3.54 -22.60
CA PHE A 264 -1.65 -3.55 -21.84
C PHE A 264 -1.81 -4.12 -20.44
N LEU A 265 -1.35 -5.35 -20.27
CA LEU A 265 -1.37 -6.04 -19.00
C LEU A 265 0.02 -5.99 -18.34
N THR A 266 0.02 -5.74 -17.03
CA THR A 266 1.25 -5.67 -16.21
C THR A 266 1.21 -6.67 -15.05
N PRO A 267 1.09 -7.98 -15.34
CA PRO A 267 1.21 -9.01 -14.30
C PRO A 267 2.59 -8.96 -13.66
N HIS A 268 2.72 -9.41 -12.40
CA HIS A 268 4.03 -9.37 -11.72
C HIS A 268 5.03 -10.33 -12.37
N GLN A 269 6.27 -9.89 -12.51
CA GLN A 269 7.32 -10.65 -13.17
C GLN A 269 7.78 -11.88 -12.39
N LYS A 270 8.37 -12.83 -13.12
CA LYS A 270 9.04 -14.01 -12.55
C LYS A 270 10.46 -13.69 -12.06
N TRP A 271 11.10 -12.67 -12.63
CA TRP A 271 12.54 -12.41 -12.53
C TRP A 271 12.88 -11.26 -11.57
N GLY A 272 12.00 -10.99 -10.62
CA GLY A 272 12.16 -9.93 -9.64
C GLY A 272 10.90 -9.76 -8.80
N ILE A 273 11.00 -8.98 -7.74
CA ILE A 273 9.86 -8.59 -6.90
C ILE A 273 9.67 -7.09 -7.09
N HIS A 274 8.65 -6.71 -7.85
CA HIS A 274 8.55 -5.37 -8.43
C HIS A 274 9.79 -5.08 -9.26
N SER A 275 10.51 -3.99 -8.98
CA SER A 275 11.80 -3.69 -9.58
C SER A 275 13.00 -4.17 -8.78
N THR A 276 12.82 -4.53 -7.51
CA THR A 276 13.89 -5.18 -6.75
C THR A 276 14.30 -6.47 -7.45
N TYR A 277 15.61 -6.62 -7.66
CA TYR A 277 16.26 -7.67 -8.45
C TYR A 277 16.13 -7.55 -9.97
N SER A 278 15.47 -6.53 -10.52
CA SER A 278 15.35 -6.35 -11.98
C SER A 278 16.70 -6.10 -12.66
N GLU A 279 17.61 -5.44 -11.96
CA GLU A 279 18.99 -5.15 -12.35
C GLU A 279 19.99 -6.21 -11.88
N ASN A 280 19.53 -7.20 -11.10
CA ASN A 280 20.40 -8.26 -10.61
C ASN A 280 20.86 -9.13 -11.78
N LEU A 281 22.17 -9.25 -11.97
CA LEU A 281 22.76 -9.96 -13.10
C LEU A 281 22.29 -11.42 -13.21
N LEU A 282 22.04 -12.12 -12.09
CA LEU A 282 21.51 -13.48 -12.11
C LEU A 282 20.11 -13.51 -12.72
N MET A 283 19.25 -12.58 -12.32
CA MET A 283 17.89 -12.48 -12.85
C MET A 283 17.87 -12.03 -14.31
N LEU A 284 18.74 -11.11 -14.68
CA LEU A 284 18.94 -10.71 -16.08
C LEU A 284 19.39 -11.88 -16.95
N THR A 285 20.32 -12.70 -16.44
CA THR A 285 20.85 -13.87 -17.16
C THR A 285 19.80 -14.99 -17.31
N LEU A 286 18.98 -15.22 -16.29
CA LEU A 286 17.89 -16.21 -16.33
C LEU A 286 16.65 -15.74 -17.09
N SER A 287 16.56 -14.43 -17.34
CA SER A 287 15.50 -13.82 -18.12
C SER A 287 15.97 -13.59 -19.57
N ARG A 288 15.75 -12.39 -20.11
CA ARG A 288 16.13 -11.97 -21.46
C ARG A 288 17.04 -10.73 -21.44
N GLY A 289 17.78 -10.54 -20.35
CA GLY A 289 18.84 -9.51 -20.27
C GLY A 289 18.35 -8.06 -20.23
N GLY A 290 17.08 -7.81 -19.87
CA GLY A 290 16.54 -6.45 -19.76
C GLY A 290 15.02 -6.40 -19.93
N PRO A 291 14.47 -5.19 -20.11
CA PRO A 291 13.04 -4.96 -20.34
C PRO A 291 12.51 -5.67 -21.58
N ILE A 292 11.48 -6.50 -21.39
CA ILE A 292 10.79 -7.25 -22.43
C ILE A 292 9.27 -7.09 -22.35
N VAL A 293 8.64 -7.25 -23.52
CA VAL A 293 7.18 -7.28 -23.68
C VAL A 293 6.79 -8.58 -24.37
N TRP A 294 5.77 -9.25 -23.84
CA TRP A 294 5.21 -10.46 -24.43
C TRP A 294 4.04 -10.08 -25.34
N ILE A 295 4.03 -10.66 -26.53
CA ILE A 295 3.02 -10.46 -27.57
C ILE A 295 2.64 -11.82 -28.16
N SER A 296 1.41 -11.97 -28.65
CA SER A 296 1.00 -13.21 -29.31
C SER A 296 1.75 -13.39 -30.64
N GLU A 297 1.96 -14.64 -31.08
CA GLU A 297 2.56 -14.88 -32.40
C GLU A 297 1.73 -14.28 -33.55
N ALA A 298 0.41 -14.21 -33.40
CA ALA A 298 -0.47 -13.67 -34.43
C ALA A 298 -0.25 -12.16 -34.60
N ASP A 299 -0.22 -11.40 -33.50
CA ASP A 299 0.02 -9.97 -33.54
C ASP A 299 1.47 -9.65 -33.94
N ALA A 300 2.43 -10.45 -33.48
CA ALA A 300 3.84 -10.30 -33.88
C ALA A 300 4.01 -10.47 -35.40
N ARG A 301 3.38 -11.50 -35.99
CA ARG A 301 3.41 -11.71 -37.45
C ARG A 301 2.75 -10.58 -38.22
N GLU A 302 1.61 -10.07 -37.74
CA GLU A 302 0.91 -8.94 -38.36
C GLU A 302 1.74 -7.65 -38.33
N LEU A 303 2.51 -7.44 -37.25
CA LEU A 303 3.38 -6.29 -37.08
C LEU A 303 4.78 -6.45 -37.68
N GLY A 304 5.11 -7.61 -38.23
CA GLY A 304 6.46 -7.91 -38.74
C GLY A 304 7.55 -7.94 -37.65
N ILE A 305 7.18 -8.37 -36.45
CA ILE A 305 8.03 -8.47 -35.27
C ILE A 305 8.50 -9.92 -35.09
N GLU A 306 9.80 -10.13 -35.03
CA GLU A 306 10.42 -11.41 -34.68
C GLU A 306 10.71 -11.48 -33.18
N ASP A 307 10.91 -12.70 -32.66
CA ASP A 307 11.28 -12.87 -31.26
C ASP A 307 12.60 -12.11 -30.97
N ASN A 308 12.60 -11.30 -29.92
CA ASN A 308 13.73 -10.47 -29.48
C ASN A 308 14.03 -9.21 -30.34
N ASP A 309 13.16 -8.81 -31.27
CA ASP A 309 13.23 -7.49 -31.90
C ASP A 309 12.99 -6.35 -30.90
N TRP A 310 13.61 -5.19 -31.14
CA TRP A 310 13.30 -3.95 -30.44
C TRP A 310 11.93 -3.41 -30.86
N MET A 311 11.08 -3.16 -29.87
CA MET A 311 9.71 -2.70 -30.06
C MET A 311 9.48 -1.38 -29.32
N TYR A 312 8.69 -0.51 -29.92
CA TYR A 312 8.13 0.67 -29.29
C TYR A 312 6.66 0.42 -28.96
N HIS A 313 6.18 1.02 -27.87
CA HIS A 313 4.79 0.89 -27.49
C HIS A 313 4.15 2.22 -27.03
N ALA A 314 2.94 2.53 -27.52
CA ALA A 314 2.10 3.69 -27.23
C ALA A 314 0.63 3.52 -27.72
N GLN A 315 -0.38 3.25 -26.87
CA GLN A 315 -1.91 3.20 -26.94
C GLN A 315 -2.78 2.40 -28.05
N GLU A 316 -3.60 1.31 -27.79
CA GLU A 316 -4.74 0.55 -28.52
C GLU A 316 -4.85 -1.02 -28.33
N ARG A 317 -5.66 -1.90 -29.04
CA ARG A 317 -6.24 -3.29 -28.71
C ARG A 317 -5.85 -4.70 -29.33
N ILE A 318 -5.47 -5.66 -28.44
CA ILE A 318 -5.31 -7.17 -28.37
C ILE A 318 -4.23 -7.47 -27.29
N MET A 319 -4.26 -8.55 -26.50
CA MET A 319 -3.44 -8.67 -25.28
C MET A 319 -1.92 -8.62 -25.50
N THR A 320 -1.24 -7.75 -24.76
CA THR A 320 0.22 -7.72 -24.56
C THR A 320 0.53 -7.72 -23.06
N MET A 321 1.65 -8.33 -22.66
CA MET A 321 2.08 -8.39 -21.26
C MET A 321 3.50 -7.84 -21.09
N MET A 322 3.63 -6.69 -20.44
CA MET A 322 4.92 -6.23 -19.91
C MET A 322 4.94 -6.48 -18.41
N TYR A 323 5.67 -7.51 -17.99
CA TYR A 323 5.65 -7.90 -16.60
C TYR A 323 6.19 -6.78 -15.66
N HIS A 324 5.50 -6.58 -14.54
CA HIS A 324 5.76 -5.55 -13.52
C HIS A 324 6.86 -6.02 -12.55
N ALA A 325 7.98 -5.29 -12.34
CA ALA A 325 8.44 -4.07 -13.00
C ALA A 325 9.91 -4.21 -13.42
N GLN A 326 10.26 -3.80 -14.64
CA GLN A 326 11.62 -4.00 -15.20
C GLN A 326 12.48 -2.72 -15.15
N GLU A 327 11.93 -1.63 -14.61
CA GLU A 327 12.56 -0.33 -14.38
C GLU A 327 13.31 0.31 -15.56
N ARG A 328 14.05 1.41 -15.31
CA ARG A 328 14.55 2.33 -16.34
C ARG A 328 16.09 2.47 -16.36
N ILE A 329 16.81 1.42 -15.97
CA ILE A 329 18.26 1.48 -15.75
C ILE A 329 19.08 0.50 -16.58
N MET A 330 18.50 -0.64 -16.99
CA MET A 330 19.21 -1.69 -17.72
C MET A 330 18.67 -1.85 -19.14
N ASN A 331 19.55 -1.84 -20.14
CA ASN A 331 19.28 -2.27 -21.52
C ASN A 331 18.03 -1.62 -22.18
N ILE A 332 17.96 -0.29 -22.17
CA ILE A 332 16.87 0.48 -22.77
C ILE A 332 17.45 1.49 -23.75
N PRO A 333 17.15 1.43 -25.06
CA PRO A 333 17.57 2.45 -26.01
C PRO A 333 16.73 3.74 -25.89
N GLY A 334 17.06 4.75 -26.68
CA GLY A 334 16.24 5.94 -26.88
C GLY A 334 14.91 5.62 -27.55
N SER A 335 13.88 6.39 -27.24
CA SER A 335 12.57 6.32 -27.87
C SER A 335 12.55 7.15 -29.15
N GLU A 336 12.08 6.55 -30.25
CA GLU A 336 11.84 7.25 -31.52
C GLU A 336 10.73 8.31 -31.44
N VAL A 337 9.91 8.29 -30.37
CA VAL A 337 8.76 9.20 -30.21
C VAL A 337 9.11 10.40 -29.36
N THR A 338 9.78 10.18 -28.23
CA THR A 338 10.10 11.27 -27.31
C THR A 338 11.48 11.88 -27.55
N GLY A 339 12.37 11.19 -28.28
CA GLY A 339 13.77 11.58 -28.40
C GLY A 339 14.57 11.44 -27.10
N MET A 340 13.98 10.87 -26.05
CA MET A 340 14.61 10.64 -24.75
C MET A 340 14.86 9.14 -24.55
N ARG A 341 15.57 8.76 -23.47
CA ARG A 341 15.65 7.34 -23.03
C ARG A 341 14.25 6.71 -22.99
N GLY A 342 14.11 5.47 -23.46
CA GLY A 342 12.85 4.72 -23.40
C GLY A 342 12.20 4.73 -22.02
N GLY A 343 10.87 4.68 -22.00
CA GLY A 343 10.06 4.70 -20.78
C GLY A 343 9.99 3.35 -20.07
N ILE A 344 9.06 3.24 -19.12
CA ILE A 344 8.72 2.01 -18.39
C ILE A 344 7.25 1.66 -18.61
N HIS A 345 6.79 0.53 -18.09
CA HIS A 345 5.37 0.15 -18.14
C HIS A 345 4.43 1.25 -17.61
N ASN A 346 4.78 1.95 -16.53
CA ASN A 346 3.96 3.05 -16.01
C ASN A 346 4.08 4.37 -16.79
N SER A 347 4.92 4.44 -17.83
CA SER A 347 4.96 5.61 -18.72
C SER A 347 3.74 5.70 -19.65
N VAL A 348 2.96 4.62 -19.76
CA VAL A 348 1.76 4.53 -20.61
C VAL A 348 0.47 4.34 -19.80
N THR A 349 0.53 4.47 -18.48
CA THR A 349 -0.64 4.39 -17.59
C THR A 349 -0.96 5.75 -16.97
N ARG A 350 -2.21 5.94 -16.54
CA ARG A 350 -2.64 7.14 -15.81
C ARG A 350 -3.63 6.78 -14.70
N VAL A 351 -3.55 7.49 -13.59
CA VAL A 351 -4.54 7.36 -12.51
C VAL A 351 -5.91 7.85 -12.99
N CYS A 352 -6.91 6.98 -12.87
CA CYS A 352 -8.31 7.28 -13.13
C CYS A 352 -9.14 6.81 -11.92
N PRO A 353 -9.42 7.69 -10.94
CA PRO A 353 -10.07 7.27 -9.71
C PRO A 353 -11.54 6.93 -9.95
N LYS A 354 -12.08 6.02 -9.13
CA LYS A 354 -13.49 5.61 -9.17
C LYS A 354 -14.25 6.28 -8.02
N PRO A 355 -15.34 7.02 -8.28
CA PRO A 355 -16.08 7.73 -7.24
C PRO A 355 -16.55 6.86 -6.07
N THR A 356 -16.93 5.60 -6.32
CA THR A 356 -17.37 4.70 -5.25
C THR A 356 -16.28 4.43 -4.21
N HIS A 357 -15.00 4.62 -4.54
CA HIS A 357 -13.88 4.49 -3.60
C HIS A 357 -13.56 5.77 -2.81
N MET A 358 -14.35 6.83 -2.97
CA MET A 358 -14.22 8.09 -2.23
C MET A 358 -15.31 8.27 -1.17
N ILE A 359 -16.20 7.28 -1.02
CA ILE A 359 -17.23 7.28 0.01
C ILE A 359 -16.57 7.31 1.39
N GLY A 360 -17.13 8.08 2.31
CA GLY A 360 -16.66 8.20 3.69
C GLY A 360 -17.81 8.47 4.66
N GLY A 361 -17.57 8.29 5.96
CA GLY A 361 -18.55 8.60 7.01
C GLY A 361 -19.81 7.71 7.01
N TYR A 362 -19.68 6.46 6.54
CA TYR A 362 -20.82 5.54 6.42
C TYR A 362 -20.46 4.10 6.82
N ALA A 363 -20.31 3.86 8.13
CA ALA A 363 -19.98 2.54 8.70
C ALA A 363 -18.75 1.90 8.02
N GLN A 364 -18.91 0.76 7.32
CA GLN A 364 -17.82 0.10 6.58
C GLN A 364 -17.23 0.95 5.44
N LEU A 365 -17.96 1.95 4.95
CA LEU A 365 -17.51 2.92 3.95
C LEU A 365 -17.08 4.22 4.65
N ALA A 366 -16.16 4.10 5.60
CA ALA A 366 -15.47 5.21 6.25
C ALA A 366 -13.95 5.09 5.99
N TYR A 367 -13.23 6.19 6.19
CA TYR A 367 -11.80 6.21 5.88
C TYR A 367 -11.01 5.38 6.90
N GLY A 368 -9.87 4.85 6.47
CA GLY A 368 -8.85 4.36 7.37
C GLY A 368 -7.56 4.22 6.56
N PHE A 369 -6.41 4.44 7.19
CA PHE A 369 -5.15 4.37 6.45
C PHE A 369 -4.95 2.97 5.86
N ASN A 370 -4.88 2.88 4.53
CA ASN A 370 -4.88 1.65 3.74
C ASN A 370 -6.12 0.75 3.88
N TYR A 371 -7.19 1.22 4.54
CA TYR A 371 -8.47 0.51 4.63
C TYR A 371 -9.39 0.86 3.45
N TYR A 372 -9.54 2.15 3.14
CA TYR A 372 -10.41 2.62 2.07
C TYR A 372 -9.82 3.84 1.36
N GLY A 373 -10.14 4.01 0.09
CA GLY A 373 -9.64 5.09 -0.76
C GLY A 373 -9.52 4.68 -2.23
N THR A 374 -9.26 5.66 -3.09
CA THR A 374 -9.05 5.42 -4.52
C THR A 374 -7.88 4.48 -4.78
N VAL A 375 -8.00 3.63 -5.81
CA VAL A 375 -6.99 2.63 -6.17
C VAL A 375 -6.32 2.96 -7.50
N GLY A 376 -5.07 2.54 -7.67
CA GLY A 376 -4.30 2.68 -8.92
C GLY A 376 -4.61 1.59 -9.95
N SER A 377 -5.87 1.47 -10.39
CA SER A 377 -6.28 0.51 -11.42
C SER A 377 -5.56 0.79 -12.75
N ASN A 378 -5.15 -0.27 -13.46
CA ASN A 378 -4.28 -0.13 -14.64
C ASN A 378 -4.51 -1.16 -15.77
N ARG A 379 -5.39 -2.16 -15.60
CA ARG A 379 -5.49 -3.29 -16.55
C ARG A 379 -6.41 -3.03 -17.75
N ASP A 380 -7.25 -2.01 -17.64
CA ASP A 380 -8.09 -1.49 -18.71
C ASP A 380 -7.30 -0.70 -19.76
N GLU A 381 -6.01 -0.44 -19.50
CA GLU A 381 -5.17 0.37 -20.39
C GLU A 381 -4.89 -0.35 -21.72
N PHE A 382 -4.70 0.44 -22.76
CA PHE A 382 -4.39 -0.03 -24.10
C PHE A 382 -3.09 0.63 -24.59
N ILE A 383 -2.29 -0.07 -25.42
CA ILE A 383 -1.01 0.37 -26.04
C ILE A 383 -0.85 0.08 -27.57
N MET A 384 -0.49 1.01 -28.49
CA MET A 384 -0.10 0.73 -29.87
C MET A 384 1.23 0.07 -29.70
N ILE A 385 1.49 -0.90 -30.54
CA ILE A 385 2.76 -1.54 -30.59
C ILE A 385 3.24 -1.42 -32.02
N ARG A 386 4.53 -1.11 -32.16
CA ARG A 386 5.23 -1.11 -33.44
C ARG A 386 6.66 -1.57 -33.26
N LYS A 387 7.23 -2.14 -34.32
CA LYS A 387 8.68 -2.40 -34.38
C LYS A 387 9.44 -1.07 -34.38
N MET A 388 10.56 -0.99 -33.66
CA MET A 388 11.45 0.18 -33.75
C MET A 388 12.25 0.14 -35.05
N LYS A 389 12.56 1.31 -35.61
CA LYS A 389 13.47 1.43 -36.76
C LYS A 389 14.87 1.79 -36.34
N ASN A 390 15.06 2.91 -35.64
CA ASN A 390 16.35 3.38 -35.18
C ASN A 390 16.54 3.07 -33.69
N ILE A 391 17.61 2.37 -33.36
CA ILE A 391 17.98 1.98 -32.00
C ILE A 391 19.15 2.86 -31.60
N ASN A 392 18.82 4.06 -31.15
CA ASN A 392 19.82 5.05 -30.73
C ASN A 392 20.03 4.95 -29.23
N TRP A 393 21.24 4.69 -28.76
CA TRP A 393 21.53 4.50 -27.34
C TRP A 393 21.66 5.81 -26.58
N LEU A 394 21.81 6.95 -27.27
CA LEU A 394 21.91 8.28 -26.65
C LEU A 394 23.02 8.37 -25.58
N ASP A 395 24.15 7.72 -25.83
CA ASP A 395 25.32 7.63 -24.95
C ASP A 395 26.64 8.04 -25.63
N ASP A 396 26.55 8.58 -26.85
CA ASP A 396 27.68 9.03 -27.68
C ASP A 396 28.72 7.95 -28.01
N GLU A 397 28.41 6.66 -27.81
CA GLU A 397 29.38 5.58 -28.04
C GLU A 397 29.49 5.15 -29.51
N GLY A 398 28.63 5.68 -30.40
CA GLY A 398 28.66 5.37 -31.84
C GLY A 398 28.29 3.93 -32.18
N ARG A 399 27.54 3.25 -31.29
CA ARG A 399 27.11 1.86 -31.43
C ARG A 399 25.62 1.72 -31.75
N ASP A 400 24.99 2.73 -32.33
CA ASP A 400 23.58 2.72 -32.68
C ASP A 400 23.28 1.68 -33.78
N GLN A 401 22.05 1.15 -33.80
CA GLN A 401 21.61 0.16 -34.78
C GLN A 401 20.37 0.61 -35.55
N VAL A 402 20.12 -0.03 -36.70
CA VAL A 402 18.90 0.12 -37.47
C VAL A 402 18.29 -1.26 -37.71
N GLN A 403 17.00 -1.41 -37.37
CA GLN A 403 16.21 -2.58 -37.72
C GLN A 403 15.55 -2.38 -39.08
N GLU A 404 15.98 -3.16 -40.06
CA GLU A 404 15.40 -3.15 -41.39
C GLU A 404 14.14 -4.02 -41.49
N ALA A 405 13.23 -3.64 -42.38
CA ALA A 405 12.14 -4.52 -42.77
C ALA A 405 12.70 -5.69 -43.58
N LYS A 406 12.39 -6.94 -43.19
CA LYS A 406 12.69 -8.08 -44.05
C LYS A 406 11.83 -8.00 -45.32
N LYS A 407 12.47 -8.30 -46.46
CA LYS A 407 11.81 -8.42 -47.77
C LYS A 407 10.83 -9.58 -47.82
#